data_AF-A0A841L1W8-F1
#
_entry.id   AF-A0A841L1W8-F1
#
_cell.length_a   1.000
_cell.length_b   1.000
_cell.length_c   1.000
_cell.angle_alpha   90.00
_cell.angle_beta   90.00
_cell.angle_gamma   90.00
#
_symmetry.space_group_name_H-M   'P 1'
#
loop_
_entity.id
_entity.type
_entity.pdbx_description
1 polymer ?
#
loop_
_entity_poly.entity_id
_entity_poly.type
_entity_poly.pdbx_seq_one_letter_code
_entity_poly.pdbx_strand_id
1 'polypeptide(L)'
;MGRRSYDRQFKMAAVKLVLEDNMSVAEVAKELSIHYNSLYRWIGEYEEYEESAFPGHGSTLYNSQYEIKKLKRENEDLRAELELLKKFRAFLKKKNV
;
A
#
# COMPACT_ATOMS: atom_id res chain seq x y z
N MET A 1 14.76 -7.30 -27.35
CA MET A 1 13.87 -8.18 -26.55
C MET A 1 12.87 -7.31 -25.82
N GLY A 2 11.58 -7.61 -25.87
CA GLY A 2 10.54 -6.84 -25.18
C GLY A 2 10.63 -6.99 -23.66
N ARG A 3 10.25 -5.94 -22.92
CA ARG A 3 10.16 -5.98 -21.46
C ARG A 3 9.03 -6.93 -21.07
N ARG A 4 9.30 -7.98 -20.29
CA ARG A 4 8.24 -8.84 -19.74
C ARG A 4 7.35 -8.00 -18.82
N SER A 5 6.05 -8.12 -19.02
CA SER A 5 5.02 -7.53 -18.17
C SER A 5 4.44 -8.62 -17.28
N TYR A 6 4.18 -8.27 -16.02
CA TYR A 6 3.48 -9.12 -15.06
C TYR A 6 2.27 -8.35 -14.56
N ASP A 7 1.15 -9.04 -14.44
CA ASP A 7 -0.08 -8.47 -13.90
C ASP A 7 0.02 -8.23 -12.39
N ARG A 8 -1.01 -7.59 -11.82
CA ARG A 8 -1.05 -7.29 -10.40
C ARG A 8 -1.11 -8.55 -9.54
N GLN A 9 -1.92 -9.53 -9.94
CA GLN A 9 -2.15 -10.74 -9.15
C GLN A 9 -0.87 -11.56 -9.02
N PHE A 10 -0.11 -11.70 -10.10
CA PHE A 10 1.18 -12.39 -10.11
C PHE A 10 2.18 -11.72 -9.17
N LYS A 11 2.33 -10.39 -9.26
CA LYS A 11 3.25 -9.65 -8.39
C LYS A 11 2.87 -9.77 -6.93
N MET A 12 1.57 -9.69 -6.62
CA MET A 12 1.06 -9.81 -5.27
C MET A 12 1.35 -11.20 -4.68
N ALA A 13 1.08 -12.27 -5.44
CA ALA A 13 1.39 -13.64 -5.02
C ALA A 13 2.89 -13.83 -4.79
N ALA A 14 3.74 -13.33 -5.70
CA ALA A 14 5.18 -13.43 -5.58
C ALA A 14 5.73 -12.77 -4.31
N VAL A 15 5.17 -11.61 -3.92
CA VAL A 15 5.57 -10.92 -2.68
C VAL A 15 5.08 -11.65 -1.44
N LYS A 16 3.84 -12.17 -1.45
CA LYS A 16 3.29 -12.93 -0.31
C LYS A 16 4.10 -14.19 0.01
N LEU A 17 4.60 -14.90 -1.00
CA LEU A 17 5.49 -16.06 -0.78
C LEU A 17 6.75 -15.68 0.04
N VAL A 18 7.26 -14.47 -0.13
CA VAL A 18 8.44 -14.01 0.61
C VAL A 18 8.06 -13.52 2.01
N LEU A 19 7.01 -12.70 2.13
CA LEU A 19 6.68 -12.01 3.38
C LEU A 19 5.80 -12.83 4.33
N GLU A 20 4.87 -13.63 3.79
CA GLU A 20 3.93 -14.44 4.58
C GLU A 20 4.46 -15.87 4.76
N ASP A 21 4.96 -16.48 3.68
CA ASP A 21 5.48 -17.87 3.70
C ASP A 21 6.98 -17.96 4.03
N ASN A 22 7.61 -16.81 4.29
CA ASN A 22 9.00 -16.68 4.76
C ASN A 22 10.05 -17.34 3.84
N MET A 23 9.74 -17.48 2.54
CA MET A 23 10.65 -18.03 1.55
C MET A 23 11.73 -17.01 1.16
N SER A 24 12.91 -17.48 0.76
CA SER A 24 13.95 -16.54 0.31
C SER A 24 13.62 -15.94 -1.06
N VAL A 25 14.01 -14.68 -1.26
CA VAL A 25 13.86 -13.98 -2.55
C VAL A 25 14.52 -14.77 -3.70
N ALA A 26 15.64 -15.45 -3.41
CA ALA A 26 16.36 -16.25 -4.40
C ALA A 26 15.57 -17.50 -4.84
N GLU A 27 14.93 -18.20 -3.90
CA GLU A 27 14.09 -19.37 -4.19
C GLU A 27 12.86 -18.97 -4.99
N VAL A 28 12.11 -17.97 -4.53
CA VAL A 28 10.89 -17.50 -5.20
C VAL A 28 11.20 -16.97 -6.60
N ALA A 29 12.27 -16.21 -6.77
CA ALA A 29 12.67 -15.70 -8.09
C ALA A 29 13.01 -16.83 -9.07
N LYS A 30 13.67 -17.89 -8.58
CA LYS A 30 14.02 -19.06 -9.37
C LYS A 30 12.78 -19.87 -9.75
N GLU A 31 11.89 -20.13 -8.80
CA GLU A 31 10.66 -20.90 -9.01
C GLU A 31 9.72 -20.19 -10.00
N LEU A 32 9.55 -18.88 -9.84
CA LEU A 32 8.70 -18.07 -10.72
C LEU A 32 9.39 -17.64 -12.02
N SER A 33 10.65 -18.03 -12.23
CA SER A 33 11.46 -17.67 -13.41
C SER A 33 11.51 -16.16 -13.70
N ILE A 34 11.60 -15.37 -12.62
CA ILE A 34 11.70 -13.91 -12.65
C ILE A 34 13.08 -13.43 -12.20
N HIS A 35 13.45 -12.22 -12.57
CA HIS A 35 14.72 -11.63 -12.12
C HIS A 35 14.62 -11.18 -10.66
N TYR A 36 15.59 -11.53 -9.82
CA TYR A 36 15.64 -11.19 -8.39
C TYR A 36 15.43 -9.69 -8.12
N ASN A 37 16.08 -8.80 -8.89
CA ASN A 37 15.86 -7.34 -8.78
C ASN A 37 14.40 -6.91 -9.00
N SER A 38 13.63 -7.63 -9.82
CA SER A 38 12.21 -7.33 -10.00
C SER A 38 11.43 -7.65 -8.73
N LEU A 39 11.74 -8.79 -8.10
CA LEU A 39 11.10 -9.23 -6.87
C LEU A 39 11.44 -8.30 -5.70
N TYR A 40 12.72 -7.92 -5.52
CA TYR A 40 13.11 -6.92 -4.52
C TYR A 40 12.36 -5.59 -4.68
N ARG A 41 12.24 -5.12 -5.92
CA ARG A 41 11.49 -3.89 -6.22
C ARG A 41 10.01 -4.04 -5.85
N TRP A 42 9.41 -5.20 -6.14
CA TRP A 42 8.02 -5.45 -5.79
C TRP A 42 7.78 -5.54 -4.29
N ILE A 43 8.71 -6.15 -3.55
CA ILE A 43 8.66 -6.18 -2.08
C ILE A 43 8.65 -4.76 -1.53
N GLY A 44 9.56 -3.89 -2.00
CA GLY A 44 9.56 -2.48 -1.57
C GLY A 44 8.27 -1.73 -1.95
N GLU A 45 7.73 -1.94 -3.16
CA GLU A 45 6.43 -1.38 -3.57
C GLU A 45 5.28 -1.88 -2.65
N TYR A 46 5.34 -3.13 -2.15
CA TYR A 46 4.35 -3.69 -1.24
C TYR A 46 4.52 -3.23 0.20
N GLU A 47 5.74 -3.07 0.70
CA GLU A 47 5.99 -2.52 2.04
C GLU A 47 5.49 -1.06 2.15
N GLU A 48 5.56 -0.29 1.06
CA GLU A 48 5.12 1.11 1.04
C GLU A 48 3.59 1.27 0.88
N TYR A 49 2.97 0.41 0.06
CA TYR A 49 1.59 0.58 -0.37
C TYR A 49 0.63 -0.57 0.01
N GLU A 50 1.16 -1.63 0.61
CA GLU A 50 0.45 -2.85 1.04
C GLU A 50 -0.48 -3.40 -0.06
N GLU A 51 -1.75 -3.63 0.25
CA GLU A 51 -2.74 -4.12 -0.71
C GLU A 51 -2.96 -3.18 -1.90
N SER A 52 -2.53 -1.91 -1.82
CA SER A 52 -2.66 -1.00 -2.95
C SER A 52 -1.47 -1.05 -3.92
N ALA A 53 -0.50 -1.92 -3.67
CA ALA A 53 0.64 -2.12 -4.56
C ALA A 53 0.23 -2.64 -5.94
N PHE A 54 1.12 -2.41 -6.92
CA PHE A 54 1.01 -2.82 -8.34
C PHE A 54 -0.24 -2.37 -9.08
N PRO A 55 -0.58 -1.08 -9.05
CA PRO A 55 -1.83 -0.58 -9.59
C PRO A 55 -2.03 -0.70 -11.12
N GLY A 56 -0.98 -1.00 -11.88
CA GLY A 56 -1.07 -1.11 -13.34
C GLY A 56 0.13 -0.46 -14.05
N HIS A 57 0.13 -0.49 -15.37
CA HIS A 57 1.27 -0.05 -16.18
C HIS A 57 1.48 1.48 -16.16
N GLY A 58 2.50 1.90 -15.41
CA GLY A 58 3.47 2.89 -15.87
C GLY A 58 3.04 4.34 -15.89
N SER A 59 2.83 4.97 -14.73
CA SER A 59 3.21 6.38 -14.60
C SER A 59 3.39 6.75 -13.14
N THR A 60 4.42 7.54 -12.86
CA THR A 60 4.56 8.37 -11.65
C THR A 60 3.26 9.10 -11.30
N LEU A 61 2.44 9.42 -12.30
CA LEU A 61 1.09 9.97 -12.15
C LEU A 61 0.16 9.06 -11.33
N TYR A 62 0.27 7.73 -11.46
CA TYR A 62 -0.53 6.80 -10.68
C TYR A 62 -0.11 6.82 -9.19
N ASN A 63 1.19 6.82 -8.90
CA ASN A 63 1.66 6.95 -7.51
C ASN A 63 1.19 8.27 -6.88
N SER A 64 1.23 9.38 -7.62
CA SER A 64 0.70 10.65 -7.14
C SER A 64 -0.82 10.62 -6.93
N GLN A 65 -1.60 10.00 -7.81
CA GLN A 65 -3.05 9.87 -7.63
C GLN A 65 -3.41 8.96 -6.47
N TYR A 66 -2.66 7.88 -6.28
CA TYR A 66 -2.80 6.98 -5.14
C TYR A 66 -2.52 7.72 -3.82
N GLU A 67 -1.40 8.43 -3.74
CA GLU A 67 -1.03 9.22 -2.56
C GLU A 67 -2.07 10.30 -2.26
N ILE A 68 -2.58 10.99 -3.28
CA ILE A 68 -3.68 11.94 -3.13
C ILE A 68 -4.93 11.26 -2.54
N LYS A 69 -5.27 10.05 -2.98
CA LYS A 69 -6.44 9.32 -2.48
C LYS A 69 -6.25 8.88 -1.03
N LYS A 70 -5.07 8.36 -0.69
CA LYS A 70 -4.70 7.98 0.68
C LYS A 70 -4.77 9.17 1.62
N LEU A 71 -4.10 10.27 1.27
CA LEU A 71 -4.10 11.50 2.06
C LEU A 71 -5.50 12.10 2.22
N LYS A 72 -6.36 12.03 1.20
CA LYS A 72 -7.75 12.47 1.33
C LYS A 72 -8.52 11.68 2.37
N ARG A 73 -8.38 10.35 2.36
CA ARG A 73 -9.03 9.47 3.34
C ARG A 73 -8.55 9.76 4.75
N GLU A 74 -7.24 9.86 4.94
CA GLU A 74 -6.66 10.21 6.24
C GLU A 74 -7.13 11.59 6.72
N ASN A 75 -7.24 12.57 5.83
CA ASN A 75 -7.76 13.89 6.19
C ASN A 75 -9.25 13.84 6.61
N GLU A 76 -10.05 13.01 5.94
CA GLU A 76 -11.46 12.80 6.30
C GLU A 76 -11.59 12.15 7.68
N ASP A 77 -10.81 11.11 7.96
CA ASP A 77 -10.79 10.42 9.25
C ASP A 77 -10.36 11.38 10.37
N LEU A 78 -9.26 12.12 10.18
CA LEU A 78 -8.78 13.12 11.15
C LEU A 78 -9.81 14.23 11.39
N ARG A 79 -10.53 14.68 10.36
CA ARG A 79 -11.61 15.67 10.52
C ARG A 79 -12.76 15.11 11.34
N ALA A 80 -13.13 13.85 11.13
CA ALA A 80 -14.18 13.19 11.91
C ALA A 80 -13.78 13.08 13.39
N GLU A 81 -12.53 12.68 13.67
CA GLU A 81 -11.98 12.63 15.03
C GLU A 81 -11.98 14.01 15.69
N LEU A 82 -11.53 15.06 14.97
CA LEU A 82 -11.54 16.43 15.48
C LEU A 82 -12.97 16.91 15.81
N GLU A 83 -13.94 16.63 14.95
CA GLU A 83 -15.34 16.98 15.21
C GLU A 83 -15.92 16.23 16.41
N LEU A 84 -15.57 14.95 16.58
CA LEU A 84 -15.95 14.19 17.77
C LEU A 84 -15.37 14.81 19.03
N LEU A 85 -14.07 15.15 19.04
CA LEU A 85 -13.40 15.78 20.18
C LEU A 85 -14.01 17.15 20.53
N LYS A 86 -14.38 17.96 19.52
CA LYS A 86 -15.08 19.23 19.75
C LYS A 86 -16.44 19.03 20.41
N LYS A 87 -17.24 18.06 19.94
CA LYS A 87 -18.54 17.72 20.55
C LYS A 87 -18.39 17.25 22.00
N PHE A 88 -17.40 16.39 22.27
CA PHE A 88 -17.05 15.96 23.63
C PHE A 88 -16.69 17.14 24.54
N ARG A 89 -15.83 18.05 24.06
CA ARG A 89 -15.47 19.26 24.81
C ARG A 89 -16.68 20.14 25.13
N ALA A 90 -17.58 20.33 24.17
CA ALA A 90 -18.80 21.10 24.38
C ALA A 90 -19.73 20.44 25.41
N PHE A 91 -19.88 19.11 25.33
CA PHE A 91 -20.65 18.34 26.31
C PHE A 91 -20.09 18.48 27.73
N LEU A 92 -18.77 18.34 27.91
CA LEU A 92 -18.13 18.50 29.22
C LEU A 92 -18.30 19.92 29.78
N LYS A 93 -18.16 20.95 28.93
CA LYS A 93 -18.39 22.35 29.35
C LYS A 93 -19.84 22.58 29.80
N LYS A 94 -20.82 21.92 29.18
CA LYS A 94 -22.24 22.00 29.57
C LYS A 94 -22.53 21.26 30.90
N LYS A 95 -21.79 20.20 31.22
CA LYS A 95 -21.94 19.44 32.47
C LYS A 95 -21.27 20.07 33.70
N ASN A 96 -20.28 20.93 33.48
CA ASN A 96 -19.53 21.61 34.55
C ASN A 96 -20.11 22.99 34.91
N VAL A 97 -21.34 23.28 34.48
CA VAL A 97 -22.18 24.44 34.84
C VAL A 97 -23.45 23.88 35.49
#